data_AF-A0A1G4FLJ3-F1
#
_entry.id   AF-A0A1G4FLJ3-F1
#
_cell.length_a   1.000
_cell.length_b   1.000
_cell.length_c   1.000
_cell.angle_alpha   90.00
_cell.angle_beta   90.00
_cell.angle_gamma   90.00
#
_symmetry.space_group_name_H-M   'P 1'
#
loop_
_entity.id
_entity.type
_entity.pdbx_description
1 polymer ?
#
loop_
_entity_poly.entity_id
_entity_poly.type
_entity_poly.pdbx_seq_one_letter_code
_entity_poly.pdbx_strand_id
1 'polypeptide(L)'
;MSLATSIVIALIMALLLTENLGYGHIQISRPVFAGPIIGLLMGDLRTGLIVGGTVELMFMGVFPVGGSVPPNAQFAGMMSTVLAIASGGNAEVGVTLAFPIGVFAQFILLLDYNINLFIAHRADKKIMDGNVDAVKTHQMLCLICMFGCWALSSFLGIYLGSAWVERLYNILPEFIRTGLSVAGGIMPAMGMAMLLKMMNLKRYWCFLAIGYVMTAYLEMNVISIAIFSIGVAVAIYTLGKEEESQEIGGEIKEDSSQRILTKQDLKSIYRRSYFTGACLNYERYLGLGYCYAILPALKKLYKGEDLKEATIRNTEFYNSHPFMHNVIMGVTIALEEQRALGAPIEAQSISATKAALMGPTAGFGDSFFKGVVVTITGAFAAALAIEGNPIAPLVFIIPNLIVCILVRYYGTMMGYKFGTKFILKMKNSNIIQKFVEGSTIVGMMVTAGLITNYVKVNLSPVFKFAEKEIVLNDVINSVIPKLLPYCTVFLFYYIIKKYPKNGLYITLALSFAMGIFGVLFNIL
;
A
#
# COMPACT_ATOMS: atom_id res chain seq x y z
N MET A 1 7.44 22.42 19.73
CA MET A 1 8.03 22.79 18.41
C MET A 1 7.66 24.22 18.06
N SER A 2 8.48 24.94 17.30
CA SER A 2 8.11 26.30 16.83
C SER A 2 6.95 26.23 15.82
N LEU A 3 6.19 27.32 15.70
CA LEU A 3 5.11 27.43 14.71
C LEU A 3 5.63 27.23 13.28
N ALA A 4 6.76 27.85 12.95
CA ALA A 4 7.37 27.76 11.62
C ALA A 4 7.78 26.31 11.26
N THR A 5 8.43 25.60 12.19
CA THR A 5 8.81 24.19 12.01
C THR A 5 7.56 23.30 11.82
N SER A 6 6.49 23.59 12.57
CA SER A 6 5.23 22.83 12.47
C SER A 6 4.55 23.01 11.10
N ILE A 7 4.57 24.23 10.55
CA ILE A 7 4.03 24.51 9.21
C ILE A 7 4.84 23.78 8.14
N VAL A 8 6.17 23.86 8.19
CA VAL A 8 7.04 23.23 7.19
C VAL A 8 6.85 21.71 7.16
N ILE A 9 6.85 21.07 8.33
CA ILE A 9 6.64 19.61 8.42
C ILE A 9 5.23 19.25 7.95
N ALA A 10 4.20 20.03 8.31
CA ALA A 10 2.83 19.79 7.84
C ALA A 10 2.70 19.87 6.32
N LEU A 11 3.37 20.83 5.67
CA LEU A 11 3.36 20.95 4.20
C LEU A 11 4.08 19.79 3.52
N ILE A 12 5.21 19.33 4.08
CA ILE A 12 5.92 18.16 3.56
C ILE A 12 5.08 16.89 3.74
N MET A 13 4.49 16.70 4.92
CA MET A 13 3.54 15.61 5.16
C MET A 13 2.39 15.65 4.17
N ALA A 14 1.79 16.82 3.94
CA ALA A 14 0.71 16.97 2.97
C ALA A 14 1.13 16.62 1.55
N LEU A 15 2.33 17.02 1.14
CA LEU A 15 2.88 16.69 -0.17
C LEU A 15 3.03 15.17 -0.30
N LEU A 16 3.63 14.50 0.68
CA LEU A 16 3.78 13.04 0.70
C LEU A 16 2.40 12.36 0.71
N LEU A 17 1.47 12.75 1.57
CA LEU A 17 0.13 12.17 1.65
C LEU A 17 -0.67 12.31 0.36
N THR A 18 -0.52 13.45 -0.32
CA THR A 18 -1.21 13.74 -1.58
C THR A 18 -0.74 12.80 -2.70
N GLU A 19 0.45 12.22 -2.62
CA GLU A 19 0.90 11.22 -3.59
C GLU A 19 0.02 9.95 -3.58
N ASN A 20 -0.48 9.55 -2.40
CA ASN A 20 -1.19 8.29 -2.23
C ASN A 20 -2.44 8.17 -3.09
N LEU A 21 -3.09 9.27 -3.47
CA LEU A 21 -4.27 9.27 -4.37
C LEU A 21 -4.17 10.38 -5.43
N GLY A 22 -3.58 11.52 -5.09
CA GLY A 22 -3.56 12.70 -5.93
C GLY A 22 -2.58 12.64 -7.09
N TYR A 23 -1.34 12.22 -6.83
CA TYR A 23 -0.32 12.14 -7.88
C TYR A 23 0.54 10.87 -7.76
N GLY A 24 0.22 9.87 -8.57
CA GLY A 24 1.16 8.84 -8.98
C GLY A 24 1.08 7.49 -8.29
N HIS A 25 0.58 7.38 -7.05
CA HIS A 25 0.57 6.10 -6.32
C HIS A 25 1.95 5.38 -6.34
N ILE A 26 3.04 6.15 -6.40
CA ILE A 26 4.45 5.72 -6.35
C ILE A 26 4.92 5.21 -4.98
N GLN A 27 4.08 5.27 -3.94
CA GLN A 27 4.30 4.71 -2.60
C GLN A 27 5.27 5.49 -1.70
N ILE A 28 5.64 6.75 -2.01
CA ILE A 28 6.50 7.56 -1.11
C ILE A 28 5.80 7.93 0.21
N SER A 29 4.48 7.89 0.25
CA SER A 29 3.69 8.16 1.45
C SER A 29 3.72 7.04 2.50
N ARG A 30 4.25 5.86 2.16
CA ARG A 30 4.26 4.69 3.06
C ARG A 30 5.15 4.92 4.28
N PRO A 31 4.77 4.45 5.48
CA PRO A 31 5.53 4.64 6.72
C PRO A 31 7.02 4.35 6.62
N VAL A 32 7.43 3.27 5.95
CA VAL A 32 8.85 2.88 5.81
C VAL A 32 9.69 3.88 5.00
N PHE A 33 9.05 4.68 4.14
CA PHE A 33 9.72 5.76 3.40
C PHE A 33 9.50 7.10 4.09
N ALA A 34 8.25 7.44 4.39
CA ALA A 34 7.89 8.76 4.91
C ALA A 34 8.38 8.98 6.36
N GLY A 35 8.35 7.96 7.22
CA GLY A 35 8.86 8.05 8.59
C GLY A 35 10.31 8.51 8.66
N PRO A 36 11.25 7.85 7.95
CA PRO A 36 12.65 8.28 7.86
C PRO A 36 12.83 9.70 7.34
N ILE A 37 12.04 10.13 6.35
CA ILE A 37 12.08 11.51 5.83
C ILE A 37 11.65 12.52 6.91
N ILE A 38 10.57 12.24 7.65
CA ILE A 38 10.14 13.08 8.77
C ILE A 38 11.18 13.09 9.88
N GLY A 39 11.77 11.94 10.21
CA GLY A 39 12.85 11.84 11.20
C GLY A 39 14.06 12.68 10.83
N LEU A 40 14.49 12.60 9.56
CA LEU A 40 15.58 13.43 9.04
C LEU A 40 15.26 14.94 9.17
N LEU A 41 14.05 15.35 8.84
CA LEU A 41 13.62 16.76 8.94
C LEU A 41 13.56 17.27 10.38
N MET A 42 13.30 16.38 11.34
CA MET A 42 13.27 16.71 12.77
C MET A 42 14.62 16.52 13.48
N GLY A 43 15.65 16.03 12.77
CA GLY A 43 17.00 15.83 13.29
C GLY A 43 17.22 14.48 14.01
N ASP A 44 16.25 13.56 13.95
CA ASP A 44 16.36 12.21 14.52
C ASP A 44 15.93 11.14 13.51
N LEU A 45 16.87 10.83 12.62
CA LEU A 45 16.68 9.81 11.58
C LEU A 45 16.44 8.41 12.18
N ARG A 46 17.10 8.08 13.30
CA ARG A 46 17.02 6.75 13.91
C ARG A 46 15.61 6.47 14.42
N THR A 47 15.02 7.42 15.13
CA THR A 47 13.62 7.30 15.58
C THR A 47 12.67 7.23 14.38
N GLY A 48 12.90 8.01 13.33
CA GLY A 48 12.10 7.94 12.10
C GLY A 48 12.17 6.59 11.38
N LEU A 49 13.33 5.95 11.36
CA LEU A 49 13.53 4.59 10.83
C LEU A 49 12.79 3.54 11.64
N ILE A 50 12.97 3.56 12.97
CA ILE A 50 12.35 2.58 13.86
C ILE A 50 10.81 2.70 13.83
N VAL A 51 10.28 3.92 13.97
CA VAL A 51 8.84 4.16 13.96
C VAL A 51 8.26 3.87 12.59
N GLY A 52 8.88 4.37 11.51
CA GLY A 52 8.43 4.13 10.13
C GLY A 52 8.36 2.66 9.78
N GLY A 53 9.41 1.89 10.10
CA GLY A 53 9.44 0.44 9.88
C GLY A 53 8.42 -0.31 10.73
N THR A 54 8.29 0.03 12.02
CA THR A 54 7.34 -0.66 12.91
C THR A 54 5.90 -0.40 12.49
N VAL A 55 5.56 0.85 12.12
CA VAL A 55 4.23 1.21 11.64
C VAL A 55 3.95 0.57 10.27
N GLU A 56 4.95 0.47 9.38
CA GLU A 56 4.81 -0.25 8.11
C GLU A 56 4.41 -1.71 8.35
N LEU A 57 5.12 -2.42 9.24
CA LEU A 57 4.79 -3.80 9.61
C LEU A 57 3.38 -3.91 10.18
N MET A 58 3.00 -3.00 11.07
CA MET A 58 1.67 -2.99 11.70
C MET A 58 0.54 -2.86 10.65
N PHE A 59 0.75 -2.07 9.61
CA PHE A 59 -0.24 -1.83 8.55
C PHE A 59 -0.05 -2.67 7.28
N MET A 60 0.86 -3.65 7.29
CA MET A 60 1.37 -4.31 6.08
C MET A 60 0.33 -5.08 5.24
N GLY A 61 -0.82 -5.37 5.81
CA GLY A 61 -1.94 -5.96 5.09
C GLY A 61 -3.27 -5.22 5.22
N VAL A 62 -3.20 -3.96 5.64
CA VAL A 62 -4.35 -3.07 5.72
C VAL A 62 -4.55 -2.41 4.36
N PHE A 63 -5.23 -3.12 3.45
CA PHE A 63 -5.52 -2.62 2.11
C PHE A 63 -7.01 -2.34 1.92
N PRO A 64 -7.38 -1.31 1.15
CA PRO A 64 -8.76 -1.14 0.71
C PRO A 64 -9.14 -2.32 -0.18
N VAL A 65 -10.12 -3.13 0.25
CA VAL A 65 -10.69 -4.21 -0.55
C VAL A 65 -12.11 -3.81 -0.93
N GLY A 66 -12.36 -3.59 -2.22
CA GLY A 66 -13.64 -3.08 -2.70
C GLY A 66 -13.88 -1.63 -2.25
N GLY A 67 -15.07 -1.36 -1.69
CA GLY A 67 -15.48 -0.01 -1.27
C GLY A 67 -15.15 0.38 0.17
N SER A 68 -14.51 -0.50 0.96
CA SER A 68 -14.16 -0.17 2.35
C SER A 68 -12.90 0.70 2.41
N VAL A 69 -12.96 1.81 3.14
CA VAL A 69 -11.79 2.64 3.44
C VAL A 69 -11.18 2.16 4.76
N PRO A 70 -9.97 1.59 4.76
CA PRO A 70 -9.34 1.13 5.99
C PRO A 70 -8.63 2.29 6.72
N PRO A 71 -8.15 2.06 7.96
CA PRO A 71 -7.29 3.01 8.67
C PRO A 71 -6.08 3.42 7.81
N ASN A 72 -5.75 4.72 7.81
CA ASN A 72 -4.73 5.29 6.94
C ASN A 72 -3.33 5.14 7.53
N ALA A 73 -2.56 4.20 6.98
CA ALA A 73 -1.20 3.90 7.41
C ALA A 73 -0.23 5.05 7.18
N GLN A 74 -0.38 5.79 6.06
CA GLN A 74 0.54 6.84 5.64
C GLN A 74 0.58 7.99 6.65
N PHE A 75 -0.59 8.50 7.02
CA PHE A 75 -0.72 9.56 8.01
C PHE A 75 -0.29 9.07 9.40
N ALA A 76 -0.66 7.84 9.75
CA ALA A 76 -0.23 7.21 11.00
C ALA A 76 1.30 7.16 11.11
N GLY A 77 2.01 6.66 10.10
CA GLY A 77 3.48 6.55 10.14
C GLY A 77 4.18 7.89 10.30
N MET A 78 3.76 8.90 9.54
CA MET A 78 4.35 10.24 9.65
C MET A 78 4.06 10.90 10.99
N MET A 79 2.79 10.91 11.43
CA MET A 79 2.41 11.56 12.68
C MET A 79 2.98 10.83 13.91
N SER A 80 3.00 9.49 13.90
CA SER A 80 3.67 8.70 14.94
C SER A 80 5.15 9.01 15.03
N THR A 81 5.81 9.26 13.91
CA THR A 81 7.22 9.68 13.90
C THR A 81 7.38 11.05 14.54
N VAL A 82 6.51 12.02 14.18
CA VAL A 82 6.54 13.35 14.80
C VAL A 82 6.36 13.25 16.31
N LEU A 83 5.36 12.48 16.76
CA LEU A 83 5.07 12.34 18.19
C LEU A 83 6.19 11.62 18.95
N ALA A 84 6.77 10.56 18.39
CA ALA A 84 7.89 9.85 19.01
C ALA A 84 9.10 10.79 19.22
N ILE A 85 9.43 11.60 18.23
CA ILE A 85 10.55 12.55 18.32
C ILE A 85 10.20 13.70 19.28
N ALA A 86 8.97 14.20 19.24
CA ALA A 86 8.50 15.22 20.18
C ALA A 86 8.51 14.73 21.65
N SER A 87 8.32 13.44 21.89
CA SER A 87 8.42 12.78 23.20
C SER A 87 9.85 12.34 23.55
N GLY A 88 10.88 13.02 23.03
CA GLY A 88 12.28 12.76 23.37
C GLY A 88 12.89 11.54 22.68
N GLY A 89 12.37 11.14 21.52
CA GLY A 89 12.87 9.99 20.74
C GLY A 89 12.32 8.65 21.20
N ASN A 90 11.25 8.62 22.01
CA ASN A 90 10.61 7.38 22.42
C ASN A 90 9.72 6.82 21.30
N ALA A 91 10.29 5.92 20.50
CA ALA A 91 9.60 5.26 19.39
C ALA A 91 8.31 4.53 19.82
N GLU A 92 8.26 4.03 21.04
CA GLU A 92 7.14 3.24 21.56
C GLU A 92 5.86 4.06 21.71
N VAL A 93 5.99 5.33 22.14
CA VAL A 93 4.87 6.28 22.24
C VAL A 93 4.25 6.49 20.86
N GLY A 94 5.08 6.70 19.84
CA GLY A 94 4.62 6.87 18.46
C GLY A 94 3.92 5.63 17.90
N VAL A 95 4.52 4.44 18.09
CA VAL A 95 3.98 3.17 17.59
C VAL A 95 2.63 2.84 18.22
N THR A 96 2.48 3.06 19.52
CA THR A 96 1.21 2.80 20.25
C THR A 96 0.06 3.65 19.72
N LEU A 97 0.33 4.92 19.38
CA LEU A 97 -0.68 5.85 18.89
C LEU A 97 -0.97 5.71 17.39
N ALA A 98 -0.16 4.94 16.66
CA ALA A 98 -0.25 4.83 15.21
C ALA A 98 -1.63 4.35 14.74
N PHE A 99 -2.23 3.38 15.42
CA PHE A 99 -3.55 2.87 15.01
C PHE A 99 -4.67 3.90 15.23
N PRO A 100 -4.87 4.48 16.44
CA PRO A 100 -5.85 5.56 16.63
C PRO A 100 -5.69 6.72 15.63
N ILE A 101 -4.45 7.11 15.35
CA ILE A 101 -4.14 8.15 14.37
C ILE A 101 -4.58 7.71 12.96
N GLY A 102 -4.32 6.46 12.58
CA GLY A 102 -4.74 5.90 11.30
C GLY A 102 -6.27 5.88 11.14
N VAL A 103 -7.01 5.56 12.20
CA VAL A 103 -8.48 5.63 12.22
C VAL A 103 -8.95 7.08 12.09
N PHE A 104 -8.34 8.02 12.80
CA PHE A 104 -8.66 9.44 12.66
C PHE A 104 -8.44 9.94 11.22
N ALA A 105 -7.30 9.58 10.63
CA ALA A 105 -6.95 9.92 9.26
C ALA A 105 -7.87 9.26 8.21
N GLN A 106 -8.51 8.14 8.55
CA GLN A 106 -9.58 7.58 7.72
C GLN A 106 -10.72 8.59 7.55
N PHE A 107 -11.15 9.28 8.61
CA PHE A 107 -12.23 10.27 8.53
C PHE A 107 -11.86 11.51 7.69
N ILE A 108 -10.58 11.92 7.74
CA ILE A 108 -10.08 13.00 6.87
C ILE A 108 -10.19 12.60 5.39
N LEU A 109 -9.86 11.34 5.08
CA LEU A 109 -10.01 10.81 3.73
C LEU A 109 -11.48 10.73 3.30
N LEU A 110 -12.39 10.33 4.21
CA LEU A 110 -13.84 10.35 3.95
C LEU A 110 -14.35 11.77 3.66
N LEU A 111 -13.82 12.78 4.36
CA LEU A 111 -14.15 14.18 4.12
C LEU A 111 -13.72 14.63 2.72
N ASP A 112 -12.50 14.28 2.31
CA ASP A 112 -12.00 14.57 0.96
C ASP A 112 -12.91 13.99 -0.14
N TYR A 113 -13.37 12.75 0.03
CA TYR A 113 -14.27 12.12 -0.95
C TYR A 113 -15.62 12.85 -1.08
N ASN A 114 -16.12 13.43 0.01
CA ASN A 114 -17.32 14.26 -0.02
C ASN A 114 -17.06 15.60 -0.74
N ILE A 115 -15.93 16.24 -0.48
CA ILE A 115 -15.54 17.48 -1.19
C ILE A 115 -15.41 17.23 -2.70
N ASN A 116 -14.75 16.13 -3.07
CA ASN A 116 -14.57 15.71 -4.46
C ASN A 116 -15.91 15.47 -5.16
N LEU A 117 -16.91 14.92 -4.46
CA LEU A 117 -18.25 14.72 -5.01
C LEU A 117 -18.89 16.03 -5.46
N PHE A 118 -18.86 17.07 -4.61
CA PHE A 118 -19.37 18.40 -4.96
C PHE A 118 -18.64 19.01 -6.16
N ILE A 119 -17.32 18.86 -6.22
CA ILE A 119 -16.51 19.37 -7.33
C ILE A 119 -16.84 18.62 -8.64
N ALA A 120 -17.04 17.31 -8.56
CA ALA A 120 -17.39 16.47 -9.71
C ALA A 120 -18.76 16.85 -10.31
N HIS A 121 -19.79 17.07 -9.48
CA HIS A 121 -21.10 17.55 -9.98
C HIS A 121 -21.03 18.94 -10.62
N ARG A 122 -20.15 19.82 -10.12
CA ARG A 122 -19.91 21.13 -10.76
C ARG A 122 -19.21 20.98 -12.11
N ALA A 123 -18.33 20.00 -12.24
CA ALA A 123 -17.71 19.67 -13.52
C ALA A 123 -18.76 19.19 -14.52
N ASP A 124 -19.68 18.31 -14.13
CA ASP A 124 -20.70 17.75 -15.02
C ASP A 124 -21.60 18.82 -15.63
N LYS A 125 -22.08 19.77 -14.82
CA LYS A 125 -22.90 20.88 -15.31
C LYS A 125 -22.20 21.63 -16.44
N LYS A 126 -20.92 21.96 -16.24
CA LYS A 126 -20.12 22.65 -17.25
C LYS A 126 -19.82 21.80 -18.49
N ILE A 127 -19.65 20.48 -18.33
CA ILE A 127 -19.47 19.56 -19.46
C ILE A 127 -20.76 19.49 -20.29
N MET A 128 -21.93 19.43 -19.64
CA MET A 128 -23.24 19.45 -20.32
C MET A 128 -23.47 20.76 -21.09
N ASP A 129 -22.96 21.87 -20.58
CA ASP A 129 -22.94 23.19 -21.26
C ASP A 129 -21.90 23.26 -22.41
N GLY A 130 -21.18 22.17 -22.71
CA GLY A 130 -20.18 22.08 -23.78
C GLY A 130 -18.74 22.43 -23.38
N ASN A 131 -18.50 22.84 -22.14
CA ASN A 131 -17.16 23.18 -21.65
C ASN A 131 -16.42 21.94 -21.12
N VAL A 132 -15.81 21.19 -22.04
CA VAL A 132 -15.03 19.98 -21.70
C VAL A 132 -13.73 20.27 -20.92
N ASP A 133 -13.23 21.50 -20.93
CA ASP A 133 -12.08 21.91 -20.10
C ASP A 133 -12.41 21.98 -18.60
N ALA A 134 -13.69 21.91 -18.24
CA ALA A 134 -14.13 21.69 -16.88
C ALA A 134 -13.46 20.45 -16.26
N VAL A 135 -13.28 19.36 -17.02
CA VAL A 135 -12.59 18.15 -16.54
C VAL A 135 -11.20 18.48 -16.02
N LYS A 136 -10.41 19.26 -16.76
CA LYS A 136 -9.05 19.65 -16.36
C LYS A 136 -9.05 20.52 -15.12
N THR A 137 -9.86 21.58 -15.12
CA THR A 137 -9.89 22.56 -14.03
C THR A 137 -10.37 21.94 -12.73
N HIS A 138 -11.42 21.10 -12.77
CA HIS A 138 -12.01 20.50 -11.59
C HIS A 138 -11.15 19.35 -11.06
N GLN A 139 -10.52 18.54 -11.92
CA GLN A 139 -9.57 17.52 -11.47
C GLN A 139 -8.38 18.14 -10.70
N MET A 140 -7.82 19.23 -11.20
CA MET A 140 -6.73 19.93 -10.51
C MET A 140 -7.21 20.65 -9.24
N LEU A 141 -8.46 21.10 -9.21
CA LEU A 141 -9.06 21.63 -7.99
C LEU A 141 -9.19 20.55 -6.90
N CYS A 142 -9.65 19.34 -7.25
CA CYS A 142 -9.71 18.22 -6.30
C CYS A 142 -8.32 17.91 -5.72
N LEU A 143 -7.26 17.94 -6.55
CA LEU A 143 -5.88 17.77 -6.09
C LEU A 143 -5.46 18.81 -5.05
N ILE A 144 -5.77 20.08 -5.29
CA ILE A 144 -5.45 21.20 -4.38
C ILE A 144 -6.26 21.07 -3.09
N CYS A 145 -7.55 20.72 -3.17
CA CYS A 145 -8.41 20.50 -2.02
C CYS A 145 -7.86 19.36 -1.14
N MET A 146 -7.49 18.23 -1.75
CA MET A 146 -6.91 17.09 -1.04
C MET A 146 -5.60 17.48 -0.33
N PHE A 147 -4.71 18.21 -1.02
CA PHE A 147 -3.50 18.75 -0.40
C PHE A 147 -3.84 19.67 0.79
N GLY A 148 -4.82 20.56 0.63
CA GLY A 148 -5.28 21.46 1.69
C GLY A 148 -5.83 20.73 2.90
N CYS A 149 -6.64 19.68 2.70
CA CYS A 149 -7.13 18.81 3.76
C CYS A 149 -5.97 18.17 4.53
N TRP A 150 -5.00 17.56 3.83
CA TRP A 150 -3.85 16.94 4.48
C TRP A 150 -2.94 17.95 5.18
N ALA A 151 -2.73 19.14 4.61
CA ALA A 151 -1.93 20.20 5.22
C ALA A 151 -2.56 20.71 6.51
N LEU A 152 -3.86 20.99 6.48
CA LEU A 152 -4.59 21.44 7.66
C LEU A 152 -4.59 20.37 8.75
N SER A 153 -4.92 19.13 8.42
CA SER A 153 -4.94 18.03 9.38
C SER A 153 -3.56 17.72 9.96
N SER A 154 -2.51 17.75 9.15
CA SER A 154 -1.14 17.56 9.62
C SER A 154 -0.71 18.70 10.54
N PHE A 155 -1.01 19.95 10.18
CA PHE A 155 -0.68 21.11 11.01
C PHE A 155 -1.38 21.05 12.37
N LEU A 156 -2.68 20.78 12.39
CA LEU A 156 -3.44 20.63 13.63
C LEU A 156 -2.90 19.46 14.49
N GLY A 157 -2.57 18.32 13.86
CA GLY A 157 -2.00 17.17 14.55
C GLY A 157 -0.64 17.46 15.19
N ILE A 158 0.25 18.18 14.49
CA ILE A 158 1.58 18.53 15.02
C ILE A 158 1.48 19.59 16.12
N TYR A 159 0.75 20.68 15.83
CA TYR A 159 0.72 21.87 16.68
C TYR A 159 -0.14 21.68 17.94
N LEU A 160 -1.34 21.09 17.80
CA LEU A 160 -2.24 20.84 18.93
C LEU A 160 -1.98 19.48 19.59
N GLY A 161 -1.54 18.50 18.81
CA GLY A 161 -1.43 17.12 19.28
C GLY A 161 -0.27 16.87 20.25
N SER A 162 0.87 17.53 20.08
CA SER A 162 2.04 17.30 20.96
C SER A 162 1.74 17.59 22.45
N ALA A 163 1.11 18.72 22.76
CA ALA A 163 0.72 19.08 24.13
C ALA A 163 -0.41 18.20 24.68
N TRP A 164 -1.31 17.73 23.82
CA TRP A 164 -2.41 16.86 24.21
C TRP A 164 -1.94 15.42 24.50
N VAL A 165 -1.06 14.89 23.65
CA VAL A 165 -0.49 13.54 23.77
C VAL A 165 0.35 13.41 25.03
N GLU A 166 1.22 14.39 25.31
CA GLU A 166 2.04 14.38 26.53
C GLU A 166 1.16 14.40 27.80
N ARG A 167 0.12 15.23 27.80
CA ARG A 167 -0.83 15.31 28.91
C ARG A 167 -1.61 14.00 29.08
N LEU A 168 -2.10 13.42 27.98
CA LEU A 168 -2.83 12.15 28.01
C LEU A 168 -1.94 11.02 28.51
N TYR A 169 -0.72 10.90 27.98
CA TYR A 169 0.25 9.88 28.40
C TYR A 169 0.58 9.99 29.88
N ASN A 170 0.78 11.22 30.38
CA ASN A 170 1.09 11.47 31.79
C ASN A 170 -0.09 11.23 32.75
N ILE A 171 -1.33 11.13 32.26
CA ILE A 171 -2.51 10.78 33.07
C ILE A 171 -2.68 9.26 33.20
N LEU A 172 -2.11 8.46 32.28
CA LEU A 172 -2.28 7.00 32.31
C LEU A 172 -1.58 6.38 33.53
N PRO A 173 -2.21 5.44 34.26
CA PRO A 173 -1.54 4.61 35.27
C PRO A 173 -0.36 3.83 34.69
N GLU A 174 0.63 3.52 35.53
CA GLU A 174 1.86 2.84 35.12
C GLU A 174 1.60 1.49 34.44
N PHE A 175 0.70 0.67 34.98
CA PHE A 175 0.34 -0.62 34.37
C PHE A 175 -0.27 -0.47 32.97
N ILE A 176 -0.97 0.64 32.68
CA ILE A 176 -1.51 0.91 31.34
C ILE A 176 -0.37 1.35 30.42
N ARG A 177 0.56 2.20 30.87
CA ARG A 177 1.71 2.62 30.05
C ARG A 177 2.58 1.43 29.67
N THR A 178 2.98 0.62 30.64
CA THR A 178 3.76 -0.61 30.40
C THR A 178 2.94 -1.61 29.59
N GLY A 179 1.63 -1.74 29.82
CA GLY A 179 0.76 -2.60 29.02
C GLY A 179 0.67 -2.17 27.55
N LEU A 180 0.66 -0.86 27.28
CA LEU A 180 0.71 -0.30 25.92
C LEU A 180 2.07 -0.56 25.26
N SER A 181 3.18 -0.48 26.01
CA SER A 181 4.52 -0.89 25.55
C SER A 181 4.54 -2.33 25.04
N VAL A 182 4.05 -3.25 25.88
CA VAL A 182 4.00 -4.68 25.57
C VAL A 182 3.09 -4.91 24.36
N ALA A 183 1.91 -4.27 24.32
CA ALA A 183 1.03 -4.33 23.15
C ALA A 183 1.74 -3.85 21.87
N GLY A 184 2.53 -2.77 21.96
CA GLY A 184 3.42 -2.27 20.92
C GLY A 184 4.37 -3.33 20.35
N GLY A 185 4.97 -4.13 21.23
CA GLY A 185 5.83 -5.25 20.86
C GLY A 185 5.10 -6.44 20.22
N ILE A 186 3.80 -6.61 20.52
CA ILE A 186 2.96 -7.68 19.95
C ILE A 186 2.38 -7.27 18.58
N MET A 187 2.14 -5.98 18.34
CA MET A 187 1.49 -5.48 17.11
C MET A 187 2.11 -5.94 15.78
N PRO A 188 3.44 -6.10 15.64
CA PRO A 188 4.02 -6.69 14.43
C PRO A 188 3.45 -8.07 14.08
N ALA A 189 2.98 -8.86 15.06
CA ALA A 189 2.39 -10.17 14.83
C ALA A 189 1.15 -10.11 13.93
N MET A 190 0.37 -9.03 14.01
CA MET A 190 -0.79 -8.79 13.16
C MET A 190 -0.37 -8.58 11.71
N GLY A 191 0.67 -7.80 11.48
CA GLY A 191 1.28 -7.60 10.17
C GLY A 191 1.72 -8.92 9.55
N MET A 192 2.52 -9.70 10.30
CA MET A 192 3.02 -11.00 9.83
C MET A 192 1.89 -11.99 9.57
N ALA A 193 0.86 -12.02 10.42
CA ALA A 193 -0.30 -12.89 10.20
C ALA A 193 -1.02 -12.57 8.88
N MET A 194 -1.13 -11.30 8.53
CA MET A 194 -1.73 -10.87 7.27
C MET A 194 -0.81 -11.17 6.07
N LEU A 195 0.51 -11.01 6.22
CA LEU A 195 1.49 -11.48 5.23
C LEU A 195 1.30 -12.96 4.91
N LEU A 196 1.28 -13.81 5.94
CA LEU A 196 1.12 -15.26 5.76
C LEU A 196 -0.21 -15.64 5.08
N LYS A 197 -1.27 -14.85 5.30
CA LYS A 197 -2.55 -15.01 4.60
C LYS A 197 -2.43 -14.68 3.12
N MET A 198 -1.75 -13.60 2.78
CA MET A 198 -1.56 -13.16 1.39
C MET A 198 -0.64 -14.10 0.61
N MET A 199 0.35 -14.67 1.29
CA MET A 199 1.39 -15.53 0.71
C MET A 199 1.02 -17.01 0.63
N ASN A 200 -0.23 -17.37 0.92
CA ASN A 200 -0.73 -18.75 0.90
C ASN A 200 0.13 -19.72 1.72
N LEU A 201 0.17 -19.50 3.04
CA LEU A 201 0.90 -20.34 4.01
C LEU A 201 0.75 -21.85 3.78
N LYS A 202 -0.45 -22.33 3.41
CA LYS A 202 -0.69 -23.77 3.18
C LYS A 202 0.23 -24.37 2.11
N ARG A 203 0.54 -23.61 1.06
CA ARG A 203 1.38 -24.08 -0.06
C ARG A 203 2.87 -23.88 0.20
N TYR A 204 3.25 -22.81 0.90
CA TYR A 204 4.65 -22.39 1.06
C TYR A 204 5.19 -22.51 2.51
N TRP A 205 4.53 -23.29 3.38
CA TRP A 205 4.91 -23.42 4.79
C TRP A 205 6.35 -23.91 4.99
N CYS A 206 6.88 -24.75 4.09
CA CYS A 206 8.24 -25.26 4.17
C CYS A 206 9.28 -24.12 4.18
N PHE A 207 9.06 -23.07 3.39
CA PHE A 207 9.96 -21.93 3.33
C PHE A 207 9.92 -21.08 4.62
N LEU A 208 8.74 -20.97 5.25
CA LEU A 208 8.63 -20.36 6.57
C LEU A 208 9.41 -21.17 7.62
N ALA A 209 9.31 -22.50 7.57
CA ALA A 209 10.04 -23.38 8.48
C ALA A 209 11.57 -23.29 8.30
N ILE A 210 12.05 -23.22 7.06
CA ILE A 210 13.49 -23.00 6.77
C ILE A 210 13.94 -21.65 7.35
N GLY A 211 13.19 -20.57 7.09
CA GLY A 211 13.51 -19.25 7.65
C GLY A 211 13.48 -19.23 9.19
N TYR A 212 12.60 -20.02 9.81
CA TYR A 212 12.56 -20.17 11.27
C TYR A 212 13.84 -20.82 11.78
N VAL A 213 14.29 -21.93 11.18
CA VAL A 213 15.55 -22.57 11.58
C VAL A 213 16.73 -21.62 11.43
N MET A 214 16.79 -20.89 10.31
CA MET A 214 17.87 -19.92 10.06
C MET A 214 17.91 -18.78 11.08
N THR A 215 16.76 -18.33 11.60
CA THR A 215 16.74 -17.24 12.60
C THR A 215 16.81 -17.73 14.03
N ALA A 216 15.99 -18.71 14.38
CA ALA A 216 15.82 -19.13 15.77
C ALA A 216 16.95 -20.03 16.26
N TYR A 217 17.60 -20.80 15.35
CA TYR A 217 18.68 -21.72 15.71
C TYR A 217 20.05 -21.27 15.17
N LEU A 218 20.10 -20.69 13.96
CA LEU A 218 21.37 -20.21 13.39
C LEU A 218 21.62 -18.72 13.65
N GLU A 219 20.70 -18.03 14.34
CA GLU A 219 20.80 -16.61 14.72
C GLU A 219 21.15 -15.68 13.55
N MET A 220 20.75 -16.04 12.33
CA MET A 220 21.02 -15.23 11.15
C MET A 220 20.16 -13.96 11.17
N ASN A 221 20.77 -12.83 10.80
CA ASN A 221 20.02 -11.59 10.63
C ASN A 221 19.06 -11.68 9.42
N VAL A 222 18.10 -10.76 9.38
CA VAL A 222 17.05 -10.76 8.34
C VAL A 222 17.65 -10.54 6.95
N ILE A 223 18.73 -9.78 6.84
CA ILE A 223 19.40 -9.47 5.57
C ILE A 223 20.02 -10.72 4.96
N SER A 224 20.74 -11.51 5.75
CA SER A 224 21.36 -12.76 5.33
C SER A 224 20.32 -13.76 4.82
N ILE A 225 19.17 -13.84 5.50
CA ILE A 225 18.04 -14.68 5.07
C ILE A 225 17.44 -14.18 3.77
N ALA A 226 17.28 -12.86 3.60
CA ALA A 226 16.77 -12.30 2.37
C ALA A 226 17.66 -12.65 1.17
N ILE A 227 18.97 -12.44 1.29
CA ILE A 227 19.94 -12.78 0.23
C ILE A 227 19.91 -14.29 -0.07
N PHE A 228 19.92 -15.13 0.96
CA PHE A 228 19.85 -16.58 0.79
C PHE A 228 18.54 -17.01 0.11
N SER A 229 17.41 -16.46 0.53
CA SER A 229 16.09 -16.78 -0.02
C SER A 229 15.94 -16.39 -1.50
N ILE A 230 16.58 -15.30 -1.93
CA ILE A 230 16.66 -14.92 -3.36
C ILE A 230 17.45 -16.00 -4.11
N GLY A 231 18.58 -16.46 -3.57
CA GLY A 231 19.34 -17.58 -4.13
C GLY A 231 18.52 -18.85 -4.27
N VAL A 232 17.74 -19.22 -3.23
CA VAL A 232 16.83 -20.37 -3.25
C VAL A 232 15.73 -20.21 -4.31
N ALA A 233 15.09 -19.04 -4.38
CA ALA A 233 14.05 -18.77 -5.36
C ALA A 233 14.60 -18.85 -6.80
N VAL A 234 15.78 -18.29 -7.05
CA VAL A 234 16.46 -18.37 -8.35
C VAL A 234 16.87 -19.81 -8.66
N ALA A 235 17.41 -20.56 -7.69
CA ALA A 235 17.81 -21.95 -7.90
C ALA A 235 16.61 -22.86 -8.23
N ILE A 236 15.50 -22.71 -7.52
CA ILE A 236 14.25 -23.43 -7.84
C ILE A 236 13.79 -23.09 -9.25
N TYR A 237 13.93 -21.83 -9.65
CA TYR A 237 13.56 -21.40 -10.99
C TYR A 237 14.47 -21.97 -12.09
N THR A 238 15.79 -21.97 -11.88
CA THR A 238 16.76 -22.44 -12.88
C THR A 238 16.84 -23.97 -12.96
N LEU A 239 16.58 -24.66 -11.85
CA LEU A 239 16.62 -26.13 -11.77
C LEU A 239 15.25 -26.78 -12.00
N GLY A 240 14.16 -26.03 -11.90
CA GLY A 240 12.83 -26.50 -12.25
C GLY A 240 12.74 -26.78 -13.75
N LYS A 241 12.41 -28.02 -14.13
CA LYS A 241 12.19 -28.39 -15.54
C LYS A 241 11.15 -27.44 -16.15
N GLU A 242 11.48 -26.86 -17.30
CA GLU A 242 10.53 -26.15 -18.13
C GLU A 242 9.41 -27.12 -18.51
N GLU A 243 8.21 -26.96 -17.94
CA GLU A 243 7.02 -27.39 -18.65
C GLU A 243 6.95 -26.52 -19.91
N GLU A 244 7.13 -27.16 -21.07
CA GLU A 244 6.98 -26.55 -22.39
C GLU A 244 5.68 -25.75 -22.42
N SER A 245 5.83 -24.43 -22.40
CA SER A 245 4.73 -23.53 -22.70
C SER A 245 4.32 -23.78 -24.15
N GLN A 246 3.08 -24.21 -24.36
CA GLN A 246 2.40 -23.94 -25.62
C GLN A 246 2.41 -22.42 -25.80
N GLU A 247 3.32 -21.94 -26.65
CA GLU A 247 3.22 -20.61 -27.21
C GLU A 247 1.88 -20.54 -27.96
N ILE A 248 0.85 -20.01 -27.30
CA ILE A 248 -0.25 -19.38 -28.02
C ILE A 248 0.27 -18.02 -28.50
N GLY A 249 1.31 -18.08 -29.33
CA GLY A 249 1.87 -17.00 -30.11
C GLY A 249 1.15 -16.97 -31.45
N GLY A 250 -0.18 -16.79 -31.42
CA GLY A 250 -0.86 -16.34 -32.64
C GLY A 250 -0.27 -14.98 -33.00
N GLU A 251 0.33 -14.85 -34.18
CA GLU A 251 0.69 -13.57 -34.76
C GLU A 251 -0.55 -12.67 -34.72
N ILE A 252 -0.55 -11.72 -33.78
CA ILE A 252 -1.56 -10.68 -33.79
C ILE A 252 -1.18 -9.79 -34.96
N LYS A 253 -1.79 -10.03 -36.11
CA LYS A 253 -1.74 -9.11 -37.25
C LYS A 253 -2.07 -7.73 -36.73
N GLU A 254 -1.15 -6.79 -36.93
CA GLU A 254 -1.43 -5.37 -36.75
C GLU A 254 -2.64 -5.07 -37.63
N ASP A 255 -3.73 -4.62 -37.01
CA ASP A 255 -4.81 -4.05 -37.78
C ASP A 255 -4.22 -2.78 -38.41
N SER A 256 -4.02 -2.81 -39.72
CA SER A 256 -3.37 -1.74 -40.50
C SER A 256 -4.32 -0.56 -40.66
N SER A 257 -4.97 -0.14 -39.58
CA SER A 257 -5.84 1.01 -39.55
C SER A 257 -5.00 2.29 -39.61
N GLN A 258 -5.50 3.29 -40.35
CA GLN A 258 -4.99 4.67 -40.21
C GLN A 258 -4.96 5.04 -38.72
N ARG A 259 -3.91 5.77 -38.31
CA ARG A 259 -3.72 6.24 -36.93
C ARG A 259 -3.72 7.76 -36.94
N ILE A 260 -4.60 8.37 -36.16
CA ILE A 260 -4.65 9.82 -35.91
C ILE A 260 -3.74 10.16 -34.72
N LEU A 261 -3.75 9.33 -33.67
CA LEU A 261 -3.01 9.56 -32.44
C LEU A 261 -1.53 9.17 -32.60
N THR A 262 -0.66 10.07 -32.15
CA THR A 262 0.79 9.90 -32.22
C THR A 262 1.34 9.27 -30.94
N LYS A 263 2.59 8.79 -30.97
CA LYS A 263 3.31 8.37 -29.75
C LYS A 263 3.40 9.49 -28.71
N GLN A 264 3.43 10.76 -29.12
CA GLN A 264 3.45 11.89 -28.18
C GLN A 264 2.12 12.03 -27.42
N ASP A 265 1.00 11.73 -28.08
CA ASP A 265 -0.32 11.71 -27.45
C ASP A 265 -0.42 10.62 -26.39
N LEU A 266 0.07 9.42 -26.71
CA LEU A 266 0.15 8.32 -25.74
C LEU A 266 1.03 8.67 -24.53
N LYS A 267 2.17 9.33 -24.76
CA LYS A 267 3.03 9.84 -23.68
C LYS A 267 2.34 10.91 -22.84
N SER A 268 1.49 11.75 -23.44
CA SER A 268 0.66 12.73 -22.72
C SER A 268 -0.34 12.05 -21.80
N ILE A 269 -1.04 11.02 -22.30
CA ILE A 269 -1.96 10.21 -21.49
C ILE A 269 -1.23 9.52 -20.36
N TYR A 270 -0.09 8.88 -20.64
CA TYR A 270 0.77 8.27 -19.62
C TYR A 270 1.13 9.27 -18.51
N ARG A 271 1.59 10.49 -18.84
CA ARG A 271 1.94 11.50 -17.84
C ARG A 271 0.72 11.96 -17.03
N ARG A 272 -0.41 12.19 -17.71
CA ARG A 272 -1.66 12.62 -17.05
C ARG A 272 -2.28 11.52 -16.19
N SER A 273 -1.99 10.25 -16.49
CA SER A 273 -2.49 9.08 -15.74
C SER A 273 -2.07 9.11 -14.27
N TYR A 274 -0.95 9.77 -13.94
CA TYR A 274 -0.49 9.94 -12.56
C TYR A 274 -1.52 10.69 -11.70
N PHE A 275 -2.31 11.59 -12.28
CA PHE A 275 -3.27 12.42 -11.54
C PHE A 275 -4.69 11.85 -11.49
N THR A 276 -4.88 10.58 -11.86
CA THR A 276 -6.22 9.99 -12.01
C THR A 276 -6.98 9.89 -10.69
N GLY A 277 -6.29 9.65 -9.56
CA GLY A 277 -6.93 9.50 -8.26
C GLY A 277 -7.28 10.81 -7.54
N ALA A 278 -6.92 11.96 -8.10
CA ALA A 278 -7.07 13.25 -7.40
C ALA A 278 -8.52 13.66 -7.11
N CYS A 279 -9.51 13.11 -7.82
CA CYS A 279 -10.93 13.40 -7.58
C CYS A 279 -11.74 12.12 -7.28
N LEU A 280 -11.18 11.25 -6.44
CA LEU A 280 -11.87 10.04 -6.00
C LEU A 280 -13.09 10.40 -5.15
N ASN A 281 -14.26 9.87 -5.51
CA ASN A 281 -15.53 10.06 -4.81
C ASN A 281 -16.39 8.78 -4.83
N TYR A 282 -17.43 8.71 -4.01
CA TYR A 282 -18.26 7.50 -3.89
C TYR A 282 -19.16 7.19 -5.09
N GLU A 283 -19.55 8.20 -5.85
CA GLU A 283 -20.51 8.03 -6.94
C GLU A 283 -19.84 7.45 -8.19
N ARG A 284 -18.67 7.99 -8.55
CA ARG A 284 -17.99 7.65 -9.82
C ARG A 284 -16.54 7.22 -9.64
N TYR A 285 -16.05 7.13 -8.40
CA TYR A 285 -14.68 6.76 -8.08
C TYR A 285 -13.69 7.61 -8.88
N LEU A 286 -12.98 7.00 -9.83
CA LEU A 286 -11.91 7.61 -10.60
C LEU A 286 -12.38 8.20 -11.93
N GLY A 287 -13.69 8.26 -12.19
CA GLY A 287 -14.27 8.67 -13.49
C GLY A 287 -13.76 10.01 -14.02
N LEU A 288 -13.78 11.06 -13.21
CA LEU A 288 -13.30 12.39 -13.63
C LEU A 288 -11.81 12.39 -13.98
N GLY A 289 -11.01 11.70 -13.16
CA GLY A 289 -9.57 11.55 -13.39
C GLY A 289 -9.23 10.68 -14.59
N TYR A 290 -10.06 9.68 -14.87
CA TYR A 290 -9.95 8.83 -16.06
C TYR A 290 -10.14 9.69 -17.31
N CYS A 291 -11.23 10.45 -17.37
CA CYS A 291 -11.49 11.40 -18.45
C CYS A 291 -10.35 12.41 -18.58
N TYR A 292 -9.88 12.97 -17.45
CA TYR A 292 -8.76 13.89 -17.44
C TYR A 292 -7.53 13.33 -18.16
N ALA A 293 -7.18 12.06 -17.96
CA ALA A 293 -6.00 11.47 -18.57
C ALA A 293 -6.11 11.38 -20.10
N ILE A 294 -7.28 10.99 -20.61
CA ILE A 294 -7.50 10.74 -22.05
C ILE A 294 -8.04 11.96 -22.82
N LEU A 295 -8.48 13.02 -22.14
CA LEU A 295 -9.08 14.22 -22.74
C LEU A 295 -8.28 14.82 -23.91
N PRO A 296 -6.93 14.88 -23.89
CA PRO A 296 -6.16 15.38 -25.03
C PRO A 296 -6.37 14.57 -26.31
N ALA A 297 -6.49 13.24 -26.19
CA ALA A 297 -6.79 12.39 -27.33
C ALA A 297 -8.22 12.61 -27.81
N LEU A 298 -9.20 12.69 -26.91
CA LEU A 298 -10.59 12.98 -27.27
C LEU A 298 -10.72 14.31 -28.04
N LYS A 299 -10.00 15.36 -27.61
CA LYS A 299 -9.97 16.67 -28.29
C LYS A 299 -9.36 16.65 -29.69
N LYS A 300 -8.52 15.65 -30.00
CA LYS A 300 -7.96 15.43 -31.34
C LYS A 300 -8.91 14.63 -32.22
N LEU A 301 -9.65 13.68 -31.63
CA LEU A 301 -10.55 12.79 -32.34
C LEU A 301 -11.91 13.43 -32.65
N TYR A 302 -12.45 14.25 -31.75
CA TYR A 302 -13.81 14.79 -31.85
C TYR A 302 -13.85 16.32 -31.67
N LYS A 303 -14.95 16.94 -32.14
CA LYS A 303 -15.26 18.38 -32.00
C LYS A 303 -16.73 18.57 -31.64
N GLY A 304 -17.09 19.73 -31.10
CA GLY A 304 -18.48 20.11 -30.83
C GLY A 304 -19.22 19.10 -29.96
N GLU A 305 -20.39 18.66 -30.44
CA GLU A 305 -21.30 17.78 -29.72
C GLU A 305 -20.70 16.38 -29.51
N ASP A 306 -20.01 15.82 -30.52
CA ASP A 306 -19.35 14.50 -30.40
C ASP A 306 -18.28 14.48 -29.30
N LEU A 307 -17.56 15.60 -29.13
CA LEU A 307 -16.56 15.75 -28.08
C LEU A 307 -17.21 15.82 -26.69
N LYS A 308 -18.37 16.48 -26.60
CA LYS A 308 -19.15 16.54 -25.36
C LYS A 308 -19.63 15.15 -24.95
N GLU A 309 -20.26 14.42 -25.88
CA GLU A 309 -20.70 13.04 -25.64
C GLU A 309 -19.52 12.12 -25.28
N ALA A 310 -18.38 12.28 -25.95
CA ALA A 310 -17.14 11.56 -25.62
C ALA A 310 -16.62 11.84 -24.23
N THR A 311 -16.73 13.10 -23.80
CA THR A 311 -16.32 13.49 -22.46
C THR A 311 -17.25 12.87 -21.41
N ILE A 312 -18.57 12.95 -21.59
CA ILE A 312 -19.58 12.43 -20.67
C ILE A 312 -19.43 10.91 -20.47
N ARG A 313 -19.33 10.11 -21.54
CA ARG A 313 -19.15 8.65 -21.39
C ARG A 313 -17.84 8.27 -20.70
N ASN A 314 -16.84 9.15 -20.74
CA ASN A 314 -15.54 8.91 -20.11
C ASN A 314 -15.44 9.47 -18.68
N THR A 315 -16.46 10.19 -18.18
CA THR A 315 -16.57 10.59 -16.76
C THR A 315 -17.46 9.65 -15.94
N GLU A 316 -18.08 8.64 -16.56
CA GLU A 316 -18.84 7.58 -15.88
C GLU A 316 -18.03 6.86 -14.79
N PHE A 317 -18.72 6.07 -13.97
CA PHE A 317 -18.10 5.22 -12.95
C PHE A 317 -16.89 4.46 -13.51
N TYR A 318 -15.74 4.63 -12.83
CA TYR A 318 -14.52 3.93 -13.17
C TYR A 318 -13.75 3.56 -11.90
N ASN A 319 -13.47 2.27 -11.73
CA ASN A 319 -12.64 1.80 -10.63
C ASN A 319 -11.74 0.63 -11.09
N SER A 320 -10.43 0.81 -11.01
CA SER A 320 -9.43 -0.19 -11.35
C SER A 320 -8.12 0.12 -10.61
N HIS A 321 -7.20 -0.84 -10.57
CA HIS A 321 -5.90 -0.64 -9.94
C HIS A 321 -5.13 0.55 -10.58
N PRO A 322 -4.50 1.44 -9.77
CA PRO A 322 -3.81 2.65 -10.25
C PRO A 322 -2.65 2.46 -11.22
N PHE A 323 -2.14 1.24 -11.40
CA PHE A 323 -1.11 0.97 -12.42
C PHE A 323 -1.73 0.34 -13.68
N MET A 324 -2.77 -0.48 -13.49
CA MET A 324 -3.40 -1.23 -14.58
C MET A 324 -4.40 -0.40 -15.38
N HIS A 325 -4.87 0.72 -14.83
CA HIS A 325 -5.78 1.61 -15.54
C HIS A 325 -5.20 2.15 -16.86
N ASN A 326 -3.87 2.28 -16.97
CA ASN A 326 -3.18 2.64 -18.21
C ASN A 326 -3.45 1.68 -19.37
N VAL A 327 -3.63 0.39 -19.07
CA VAL A 327 -4.03 -0.61 -20.08
C VAL A 327 -5.41 -0.27 -20.63
N ILE A 328 -6.38 -0.02 -19.73
CA ILE A 328 -7.74 0.30 -20.12
C ILE A 328 -7.78 1.62 -20.89
N MET A 329 -7.05 2.65 -20.44
CA MET A 329 -6.90 3.91 -21.17
C MET A 329 -6.40 3.69 -22.59
N GLY A 330 -5.38 2.84 -22.78
CA GLY A 330 -4.87 2.47 -24.11
C GLY A 330 -5.92 1.79 -24.98
N VAL A 331 -6.67 0.83 -24.43
CA VAL A 331 -7.75 0.14 -25.16
C VAL A 331 -8.86 1.12 -25.54
N THR A 332 -9.30 1.97 -24.60
CA THR A 332 -10.37 2.93 -24.84
C THR A 332 -10.01 3.92 -25.94
N ILE A 333 -8.83 4.55 -25.90
CA ILE A 333 -8.46 5.51 -26.95
C ILE A 333 -8.26 4.85 -28.33
N ALA A 334 -7.91 3.57 -28.39
CA ALA A 334 -7.88 2.83 -29.64
C ALA A 334 -9.28 2.64 -30.23
N LEU A 335 -10.27 2.28 -29.40
CA LEU A 335 -11.67 2.17 -29.83
C LEU A 335 -12.25 3.53 -30.22
N GLU A 336 -11.92 4.58 -29.46
CA GLU A 336 -12.33 5.95 -29.78
C GLU A 336 -11.74 6.43 -31.11
N GLU A 337 -10.48 6.12 -31.38
CA GLU A 337 -9.83 6.45 -32.65
C GLU A 337 -10.48 5.72 -33.82
N GLN A 338 -10.75 4.41 -33.68
CA GLN A 338 -11.42 3.63 -34.71
C GLN A 338 -12.83 4.17 -35.00
N ARG A 339 -13.60 4.53 -33.95
CA ARG A 339 -14.91 5.17 -34.10
C ARG A 339 -14.81 6.52 -34.83
N ALA A 340 -13.84 7.36 -34.46
CA ALA A 340 -13.60 8.65 -35.13
C ALA A 340 -13.22 8.50 -36.61
N LEU A 341 -12.58 7.38 -36.98
CA LEU A 341 -12.27 7.02 -38.36
C LEU A 341 -13.45 6.38 -39.13
N GLY A 342 -14.63 6.29 -38.52
CA GLY A 342 -15.85 5.77 -39.16
C GLY A 342 -16.06 4.26 -39.01
N ALA A 343 -15.30 3.58 -38.15
CA ALA A 343 -15.60 2.18 -37.83
C ALA A 343 -16.97 2.08 -37.14
N PRO A 344 -17.76 1.01 -37.41
CA PRO A 344 -19.10 0.82 -36.84
C PRO A 344 -19.02 0.35 -35.37
N ILE A 345 -18.38 1.15 -34.52
CA ILE A 345 -18.21 0.92 -33.09
C ILE A 345 -19.20 1.83 -32.37
N GLU A 346 -20.22 1.26 -31.74
CA GLU A 346 -21.18 2.02 -30.94
C GLU A 346 -20.54 2.61 -29.67
N ALA A 347 -21.00 3.79 -29.24
CA ALA A 347 -20.48 4.45 -28.04
C ALA A 347 -20.67 3.57 -26.78
N GLN A 348 -21.78 2.85 -26.71
CA GLN A 348 -22.08 1.92 -25.62
C GLN A 348 -21.09 0.75 -25.56
N SER A 349 -20.59 0.28 -26.71
CA SER A 349 -19.57 -0.77 -26.78
C SER A 349 -18.24 -0.33 -26.18
N ILE A 350 -17.89 0.96 -26.27
CA ILE A 350 -16.70 1.53 -25.63
C ILE A 350 -16.86 1.52 -24.10
N SER A 351 -18.00 2.01 -23.59
CA SER A 351 -18.31 1.99 -22.15
C SER A 351 -18.40 0.56 -21.59
N ALA A 352 -19.02 -0.37 -22.34
CA ALA A 352 -19.11 -1.78 -21.96
C ALA A 352 -17.74 -2.45 -21.92
N THR A 353 -16.87 -2.18 -22.89
CA THR A 353 -15.49 -2.69 -22.89
C THR A 353 -14.74 -2.16 -21.68
N LYS A 354 -14.80 -0.85 -21.41
CA LYS A 354 -14.20 -0.22 -20.23
C LYS A 354 -14.66 -0.90 -18.94
N ALA A 355 -15.96 -1.10 -18.76
CA ALA A 355 -16.55 -1.77 -17.60
C ALA A 355 -16.10 -3.25 -17.48
N ALA A 356 -16.08 -3.99 -18.58
CA ALA A 356 -15.67 -5.39 -18.61
C ALA A 356 -14.19 -5.58 -18.19
N LEU A 357 -13.33 -4.60 -18.46
CA LEU A 357 -11.92 -4.67 -18.10
C LEU A 357 -11.64 -4.29 -16.64
N MET A 358 -12.49 -3.48 -15.99
CA MET A 358 -12.27 -3.00 -14.62
C MET A 358 -12.04 -4.13 -13.61
N GLY A 359 -12.92 -5.14 -13.61
CA GLY A 359 -12.84 -6.27 -12.67
C GLY A 359 -11.54 -7.07 -12.78
N PRO A 360 -11.21 -7.60 -13.98
CA PRO A 360 -9.96 -8.33 -14.21
C PRO A 360 -8.69 -7.52 -13.89
N THR A 361 -8.62 -6.25 -14.26
CA THR A 361 -7.43 -5.42 -14.01
C THR A 361 -7.30 -4.99 -12.56
N ALA A 362 -8.41 -4.73 -11.87
CA ALA A 362 -8.44 -4.45 -10.44
C ALA A 362 -7.98 -5.69 -9.66
N GLY A 363 -8.61 -6.84 -9.88
CA GLY A 363 -8.29 -8.07 -9.16
C GLY A 363 -6.83 -8.50 -9.36
N PHE A 364 -6.33 -8.44 -10.60
CA PHE A 364 -4.92 -8.69 -10.88
C PHE A 364 -4.00 -7.66 -10.20
N GLY A 365 -4.29 -6.38 -10.39
CA GLY A 365 -3.42 -5.31 -9.91
C GLY A 365 -3.32 -5.25 -8.39
N ASP A 366 -4.44 -5.40 -7.68
CA ASP A 366 -4.46 -5.43 -6.22
C ASP A 366 -3.73 -6.67 -5.68
N SER A 367 -3.96 -7.85 -6.28
CA SER A 367 -3.30 -9.08 -5.81
C SER A 367 -1.80 -9.08 -6.06
N PHE A 368 -1.35 -8.59 -7.23
CA PHE A 368 0.05 -8.61 -7.62
C PHE A 368 0.83 -7.40 -7.11
N PHE A 369 0.44 -6.17 -7.46
CA PHE A 369 1.24 -4.99 -7.13
C PHE A 369 1.13 -4.63 -5.66
N LYS A 370 -0.07 -4.51 -5.12
CA LYS A 370 -0.23 -4.25 -3.68
C LYS A 370 0.10 -5.50 -2.88
N GLY A 371 -0.43 -6.66 -3.30
CA GLY A 371 -0.34 -7.86 -2.49
C GLY A 371 1.00 -8.59 -2.48
N VAL A 372 1.78 -8.49 -3.56
CA VAL A 372 3.10 -9.14 -3.65
C VAL A 372 4.20 -8.10 -3.60
N VAL A 373 4.23 -7.17 -4.56
CA VAL A 373 5.36 -6.23 -4.73
C VAL A 373 5.50 -5.30 -3.53
N VAL A 374 4.46 -4.52 -3.20
CA VAL A 374 4.49 -3.55 -2.09
C VAL A 374 4.67 -4.28 -0.75
N THR A 375 3.95 -5.37 -0.56
CA THR A 375 3.97 -6.13 0.69
C THR A 375 5.35 -6.72 0.99
N ILE A 376 6.02 -7.34 0.02
CA ILE A 376 7.34 -7.96 0.24
C ILE A 376 8.44 -6.91 0.37
N THR A 377 8.46 -5.92 -0.52
CA THR A 377 9.44 -4.83 -0.44
C THR A 377 9.27 -4.02 0.84
N GLY A 378 8.02 -3.82 1.28
CA GLY A 378 7.68 -3.18 2.55
C GLY A 378 8.16 -3.99 3.74
N ALA A 379 7.92 -5.30 3.77
CA ALA A 379 8.38 -6.20 4.84
C ALA A 379 9.89 -6.14 5.00
N PHE A 380 10.61 -6.26 3.88
CA PHE A 380 12.06 -6.26 3.86
C PHE A 380 12.65 -4.89 4.26
N ALA A 381 12.13 -3.80 3.69
CA ALA A 381 12.56 -2.46 4.03
C ALA A 381 12.25 -2.11 5.49
N ALA A 382 11.11 -2.55 6.02
CA ALA A 382 10.75 -2.29 7.42
C ALA A 382 11.71 -2.96 8.39
N ALA A 383 12.17 -4.18 8.09
CA ALA A 383 13.18 -4.87 8.87
C ALA A 383 14.49 -4.07 8.95
N LEU A 384 14.99 -3.64 7.78
CA LEU A 384 16.16 -2.78 7.67
C LEU A 384 15.99 -1.48 8.46
N ALA A 385 14.80 -0.86 8.38
CA ALA A 385 14.51 0.38 9.07
C ALA A 385 14.51 0.20 10.60
N ILE A 386 13.94 -0.89 11.12
CA ILE A 386 13.93 -1.16 12.57
C ILE A 386 15.35 -1.42 13.10
N GLU A 387 16.24 -2.00 12.29
CA GLU A 387 17.67 -2.12 12.61
C GLU A 387 18.43 -0.77 12.54
N GLY A 388 17.77 0.31 12.10
CA GLY A 388 18.37 1.63 11.96
C GLY A 388 19.17 1.81 10.66
N ASN A 389 18.98 0.96 9.66
CA ASN A 389 19.68 1.06 8.38
C ASN A 389 19.08 2.16 7.50
N PRO A 390 19.85 3.22 7.13
CA PRO A 390 19.33 4.35 6.35
C PRO A 390 19.02 4.00 4.89
N ILE A 391 19.41 2.82 4.41
CA ILE A 391 19.13 2.35 3.04
C ILE A 391 17.67 1.85 2.91
N ALA A 392 16.98 1.58 4.01
CA ALA A 392 15.62 1.03 4.02
C ALA A 392 14.62 1.77 3.10
N PRO A 393 14.51 3.11 3.09
CA PRO A 393 13.61 3.82 2.18
C PRO A 393 13.90 3.56 0.71
N LEU A 394 15.18 3.41 0.33
CA LEU A 394 15.59 3.17 -1.04
C LEU A 394 15.21 1.76 -1.51
N VAL A 395 15.43 0.77 -0.64
CA VAL A 395 15.05 -0.63 -0.87
C VAL A 395 13.55 -0.76 -1.09
N PHE A 396 12.74 0.04 -0.38
CA PHE A 396 11.31 0.09 -0.59
C PHE A 396 10.93 0.78 -1.91
N ILE A 397 11.42 2.01 -2.14
CA ILE A 397 10.87 2.85 -3.21
C ILE A 397 11.34 2.44 -4.59
N ILE A 398 12.60 1.99 -4.76
CA ILE A 398 13.18 1.74 -6.08
C ILE A 398 12.41 0.67 -6.86
N PRO A 399 12.14 -0.53 -6.30
CA PRO A 399 11.38 -1.55 -7.01
C PRO A 399 9.95 -1.10 -7.32
N ASN A 400 9.27 -0.46 -6.35
CA ASN A 400 7.90 0.01 -6.53
C ASN A 400 7.79 1.10 -7.60
N LEU A 401 8.76 2.02 -7.64
CA LEU A 401 8.82 3.09 -8.63
C LEU A 401 9.09 2.55 -10.03
N ILE A 402 10.05 1.63 -10.17
CA ILE A 402 10.36 0.98 -11.45
C ILE A 402 9.12 0.26 -11.99
N VAL A 403 8.47 -0.55 -11.16
CA VAL A 403 7.26 -1.29 -11.55
C VAL A 403 6.13 -0.33 -11.93
N CYS A 404 5.90 0.73 -11.15
CA CYS A 404 4.90 1.75 -11.44
C CYS A 404 5.14 2.42 -12.82
N ILE A 405 6.37 2.89 -13.07
CA ILE A 405 6.74 3.58 -14.32
C ILE A 405 6.58 2.63 -15.52
N LEU A 406 7.13 1.42 -15.44
CA LEU A 406 7.15 0.47 -16.56
C LEU A 406 5.72 -0.01 -16.89
N VAL A 407 4.94 -0.41 -15.88
CA VAL A 407 3.58 -0.92 -16.09
C VAL A 407 2.66 0.15 -16.65
N ARG A 408 2.75 1.39 -16.15
CA ARG A 408 1.95 2.49 -16.69
C ARG A 408 2.34 2.81 -18.13
N TYR A 409 3.64 2.92 -18.42
CA TYR A 409 4.12 3.25 -19.75
C TYR A 409 3.78 2.17 -20.78
N TYR A 410 4.21 0.93 -20.54
CA TYR A 410 3.93 -0.19 -21.44
C TYR A 410 2.45 -0.54 -21.47
N GLY A 411 1.74 -0.40 -20.34
CA GLY A 411 0.30 -0.59 -20.30
C GLY A 411 -0.46 0.33 -21.25
N THR A 412 -0.13 1.62 -21.28
CA THR A 412 -0.74 2.57 -22.24
C THR A 412 -0.39 2.20 -23.68
N MET A 413 0.88 1.93 -23.97
CA MET A 413 1.34 1.65 -25.33
C MET A 413 0.79 0.32 -25.88
N MET A 414 0.82 -0.74 -25.07
CA MET A 414 0.35 -2.07 -25.46
C MET A 414 -1.17 -2.16 -25.46
N GLY A 415 -1.85 -1.50 -24.52
CA GLY A 415 -3.31 -1.39 -24.54
C GLY A 415 -3.81 -0.73 -25.82
N TYR A 416 -3.13 0.31 -26.28
CA TYR A 416 -3.45 0.98 -27.55
C TYR A 416 -3.10 0.13 -28.78
N LYS A 417 -1.96 -0.56 -28.77
CA LYS A 417 -1.50 -1.37 -29.90
C LYS A 417 -2.33 -2.64 -30.09
N PHE A 418 -2.62 -3.37 -29.01
CA PHE A 418 -3.19 -4.71 -29.05
C PHE A 418 -4.65 -4.79 -28.58
N GLY A 419 -5.23 -3.70 -28.09
CA GLY A 419 -6.61 -3.66 -27.63
C GLY A 419 -6.88 -4.65 -26.48
N THR A 420 -8.09 -5.22 -26.46
CA THR A 420 -8.54 -6.17 -25.42
C THR A 420 -7.74 -7.48 -25.40
N LYS A 421 -7.08 -7.86 -26.50
CA LYS A 421 -6.26 -9.08 -26.61
C LYS A 421 -5.05 -9.08 -25.66
N PHE A 422 -4.54 -7.91 -25.28
CA PHE A 422 -3.41 -7.80 -24.35
C PHE A 422 -3.71 -8.39 -22.97
N ILE A 423 -4.94 -8.24 -22.48
CA ILE A 423 -5.34 -8.70 -21.14
C ILE A 423 -5.38 -10.24 -21.08
N LEU A 424 -5.78 -10.89 -22.18
CA LEU A 424 -5.76 -12.35 -22.30
C LEU A 424 -4.32 -12.88 -22.27
N LYS A 425 -3.40 -12.23 -22.99
CA LYS A 425 -1.96 -12.59 -22.98
C LYS A 425 -1.31 -12.40 -21.61
N MET A 426 -1.68 -11.34 -20.89
CA MET A 426 -1.18 -11.12 -19.51
C MET A 426 -1.63 -12.22 -18.55
N LYS A 427 -2.91 -12.61 -18.58
CA LYS A 427 -3.44 -13.64 -17.67
C LYS A 427 -2.80 -15.01 -17.84
N ASN A 428 -2.45 -15.36 -19.08
CA ASN A 428 -1.89 -16.67 -19.41
C ASN A 428 -0.35 -16.68 -19.43
N SER A 429 0.29 -15.60 -18.96
CA SER A 429 1.75 -15.49 -18.96
C SER A 429 2.38 -16.21 -17.76
N ASN A 430 3.14 -17.27 -18.02
CA ASN A 430 3.91 -18.00 -17.02
C ASN A 430 4.93 -17.11 -16.28
N ILE A 431 5.40 -16.02 -16.88
CA ILE A 431 6.41 -15.12 -16.28
C ILE A 431 5.88 -14.46 -15.00
N ILE A 432 4.61 -14.05 -15.00
CA ILE A 432 4.01 -13.38 -13.84
C ILE A 432 3.86 -14.38 -12.70
N GLN A 433 3.38 -15.60 -13.01
CA GLN A 433 3.27 -16.66 -12.01
C GLN A 433 4.63 -17.01 -11.42
N LYS A 434 5.66 -17.23 -12.26
CA LYS A 434 7.05 -17.47 -11.83
C LYS A 434 7.57 -16.38 -10.89
N PHE A 435 7.31 -15.10 -11.19
CA PHE A 435 7.68 -13.99 -10.31
C PHE A 435 6.93 -14.02 -8.97
N VAL A 436 5.62 -14.29 -8.98
CA VAL A 436 4.82 -14.39 -7.74
C VAL A 436 5.32 -15.53 -6.87
N GLU A 437 5.57 -16.71 -7.44
CA GLU A 437 6.03 -17.88 -6.71
C GLU A 437 7.43 -17.62 -6.10
N GLY A 438 8.38 -17.11 -6.89
CA GLY A 438 9.71 -16.73 -6.39
C GLY A 438 9.67 -15.67 -5.31
N SER A 439 8.85 -14.63 -5.48
CA SER A 439 8.63 -13.58 -4.48
C SER A 439 8.01 -14.15 -3.19
N THR A 440 7.08 -15.12 -3.33
CA THR A 440 6.43 -15.78 -2.19
C THR A 440 7.43 -16.62 -1.38
N ILE A 441 8.35 -17.31 -2.06
CA ILE A 441 9.44 -18.05 -1.40
C ILE A 441 10.30 -17.11 -0.54
N VAL A 442 10.76 -16.01 -1.16
CA VAL A 442 11.57 -14.98 -0.48
C VAL A 442 10.83 -14.42 0.73
N GLY A 443 9.60 -13.96 0.55
CA GLY A 443 8.86 -13.34 1.64
C GLY A 443 8.49 -14.32 2.76
N MET A 444 8.31 -15.63 2.50
CA MET A 444 8.05 -16.60 3.58
C MET A 444 9.26 -16.77 4.49
N MET A 445 10.44 -16.89 3.90
CA MET A 445 11.70 -17.04 4.64
C MET A 445 12.03 -15.76 5.43
N VAL A 446 11.87 -14.59 4.80
CA VAL A 446 12.06 -13.30 5.45
C VAL A 446 11.05 -13.10 6.58
N THR A 447 9.76 -13.39 6.34
CA THR A 447 8.71 -13.27 7.36
C THR A 447 9.03 -14.09 8.60
N ALA A 448 9.63 -15.28 8.46
CA ALA A 448 10.09 -16.05 9.61
C ALA A 448 11.05 -15.22 10.48
N GLY A 449 12.08 -14.63 9.86
CA GLY A 449 13.01 -13.80 10.61
C GLY A 449 12.39 -12.54 11.22
N LEU A 450 11.37 -11.97 10.56
CA LEU A 450 10.63 -10.85 11.15
C LEU A 450 9.83 -11.27 12.39
N ILE A 451 9.23 -12.46 12.38
CA ILE A 451 8.51 -13.00 13.54
C ILE A 451 9.48 -13.19 14.70
N THR A 452 10.61 -13.87 14.47
CA THR A 452 11.63 -14.16 15.49
C THR A 452 12.18 -12.90 16.15
N ASN A 453 12.42 -11.85 15.36
CA ASN A 453 13.15 -10.66 15.81
C ASN A 453 12.27 -9.51 16.29
N TYR A 454 11.04 -9.37 15.78
CA TYR A 454 10.22 -8.17 16.03
C TYR A 454 8.90 -8.42 16.75
N VAL A 455 8.45 -9.67 16.86
CA VAL A 455 7.28 -10.00 17.69
C VAL A 455 7.77 -10.27 19.12
N LYS A 456 7.53 -9.32 20.02
CA LYS A 456 7.96 -9.41 21.42
C LYS A 456 6.83 -9.97 22.28
N VAL A 457 6.87 -11.28 22.51
CA VAL A 457 5.98 -11.98 23.44
C VAL A 457 6.88 -12.81 24.35
N ASN A 458 7.22 -12.27 25.53
CA ASN A 458 8.07 -12.93 26.52
C ASN A 458 7.28 -13.10 27.82
N LEU A 459 7.49 -14.20 28.53
CA LEU A 459 6.83 -14.43 29.82
C LEU A 459 7.64 -13.79 30.96
N SER A 460 6.97 -13.00 31.79
CA SER A 460 7.55 -12.34 32.98
C SER A 460 7.69 -13.20 34.25
N PRO A 461 6.95 -14.31 34.48
CA PRO A 461 7.06 -15.10 35.70
C PRO A 461 8.48 -15.66 35.96
N VAL A 462 9.03 -15.30 37.12
CA VAL A 462 10.29 -15.84 37.67
C VAL A 462 9.95 -16.71 38.88
N PHE A 463 10.30 -17.99 38.81
CA PHE A 463 10.14 -18.92 39.92
C PHE A 463 11.44 -19.00 40.72
N LYS A 464 11.37 -18.73 42.03
CA LYS A 464 12.52 -18.89 42.92
C LYS A 464 12.47 -20.26 43.57
N PHE A 465 13.44 -21.12 43.26
CA PHE A 465 13.65 -22.39 43.95
C PHE A 465 15.01 -22.34 44.65
N ALA A 466 14.99 -22.25 45.99
CA ALA A 466 16.16 -21.98 46.81
C ALA A 466 16.90 -20.69 46.38
N GLU A 467 18.20 -20.76 46.06
CA GLU A 467 19.04 -19.62 45.61
C GLU A 467 19.07 -19.44 44.08
N LYS A 468 18.37 -20.28 43.29
CA LYS A 468 18.33 -20.16 41.83
C LYS A 468 17.02 -19.54 41.37
N GLU A 469 17.14 -18.47 40.57
CA GLU A 469 16.02 -17.85 39.86
C GLU A 469 15.81 -18.60 38.52
N ILE A 470 14.63 -19.19 38.34
CA ILE A 470 14.23 -19.86 37.09
C ILE A 470 13.27 -18.94 36.34
N VAL A 471 13.75 -18.34 35.26
CA VAL A 471 12.92 -17.52 34.36
C VAL A 471 12.15 -18.47 33.43
N LEU A 472 10.82 -18.46 33.52
CA LEU A 472 9.97 -19.38 32.73
C LEU A 472 10.20 -19.23 31.22
N ASN A 473 10.44 -17.99 30.78
CA ASN A 473 10.73 -17.68 29.38
C ASN A 473 11.97 -18.41 28.85
N ASP A 474 13.02 -18.53 29.66
CA ASP A 474 14.27 -19.17 29.26
C ASP A 474 14.12 -20.69 29.16
N VAL A 475 13.34 -21.28 30.08
CA VAL A 475 13.02 -22.71 30.03
C VAL A 475 12.29 -23.06 28.73
N ILE A 476 11.26 -22.30 28.35
CA ILE A 476 10.52 -22.55 27.10
C ILE A 476 11.43 -22.35 25.89
N ASN A 477 12.22 -21.27 25.87
CA ASN A 477 13.13 -20.98 24.77
C ASN A 477 14.27 -22.00 24.65
N SER A 478 14.64 -22.71 25.72
CA SER A 478 15.62 -23.79 25.66
C SER A 478 15.10 -25.03 24.92
N VAL A 479 13.78 -25.26 24.89
CA VAL A 479 13.16 -26.38 24.20
C VAL A 479 12.90 -26.02 22.74
N ILE A 480 12.20 -24.90 22.50
CA ILE A 480 11.92 -24.37 21.16
C ILE A 480 12.11 -22.84 21.21
N PRO A 481 13.21 -22.31 20.65
CA PRO A 481 13.48 -20.89 20.68
C PRO A 481 12.37 -20.09 20.00
N LYS A 482 11.92 -19.01 20.66
CA LYS A 482 10.95 -18.04 20.11
C LYS A 482 9.61 -18.65 19.71
N LEU A 483 9.19 -19.72 20.38
CA LEU A 483 7.90 -20.39 20.12
C LEU A 483 6.69 -19.45 20.31
N LEU A 484 6.66 -18.66 21.38
CA LEU A 484 5.53 -17.79 21.74
C LEU A 484 5.20 -16.72 20.66
N PRO A 485 6.19 -16.01 20.09
CA PRO A 485 6.01 -15.18 18.90
C PRO A 485 5.27 -15.88 17.75
N TYR A 486 5.70 -17.08 17.38
CA TYR A 486 5.09 -17.84 16.29
C TYR A 486 3.67 -18.31 16.61
N CYS A 487 3.44 -18.80 17.83
CA CYS A 487 2.10 -19.15 18.30
C CYS A 487 1.14 -17.96 18.21
N THR A 488 1.60 -16.77 18.60
CA THR A 488 0.80 -15.53 18.53
C THR A 488 0.46 -15.18 17.08
N VAL A 489 1.44 -15.25 16.17
CA VAL A 489 1.22 -15.00 14.74
C VAL A 489 0.26 -16.02 14.11
N PHE A 490 0.40 -17.31 14.44
CA PHE A 490 -0.51 -18.34 13.92
C PHE A 490 -1.93 -18.21 14.47
N LEU A 491 -2.08 -17.82 15.74
CA LEU A 491 -3.39 -17.48 16.31
C LEU A 491 -4.03 -16.32 15.54
N PHE A 492 -3.27 -15.24 15.29
CA PHE A 492 -3.76 -14.07 14.57
C PHE A 492 -4.10 -14.42 13.13
N TYR A 493 -3.27 -15.24 12.47
CA TYR A 493 -3.53 -15.76 11.12
C TYR A 493 -4.85 -16.53 11.07
N TYR A 494 -5.11 -17.39 12.06
CA TYR A 494 -6.36 -18.14 12.16
C TYR A 494 -7.57 -17.20 12.32
N ILE A 495 -7.49 -16.20 13.22
CA ILE A 495 -8.56 -15.22 13.44
C ILE A 495 -8.85 -14.42 12.16
N ILE A 496 -7.81 -13.88 11.51
CA ILE A 496 -7.94 -13.06 10.29
C ILE A 496 -8.50 -13.87 9.11
N LYS A 497 -8.21 -15.18 9.08
CA LYS A 497 -8.79 -16.09 8.08
C LYS A 497 -10.25 -16.41 8.38
N LYS A 498 -10.61 -16.63 9.64
CA LYS A 498 -11.97 -16.94 10.09
C LYS A 498 -12.91 -15.73 10.01
N TYR A 499 -12.40 -14.52 10.24
CA TYR A 499 -13.15 -13.26 10.22
C TYR A 499 -12.57 -12.27 9.19
N PRO A 500 -12.87 -12.40 7.89
CA PRO A 500 -12.25 -11.58 6.86
C PRO A 500 -12.51 -10.07 6.99
N LYS A 501 -13.68 -9.67 7.51
CA LYS A 501 -14.07 -8.25 7.67
C LYS A 501 -13.54 -7.62 8.96
N ASN A 502 -13.63 -8.35 10.07
CA ASN A 502 -13.35 -7.81 11.41
C ASN A 502 -12.07 -8.36 12.05
N GLY A 503 -11.45 -9.37 11.45
CA GLY A 503 -10.33 -10.11 12.04
C GLY A 503 -9.16 -9.22 12.41
N LEU A 504 -8.86 -8.20 11.61
CA LEU A 504 -7.81 -7.21 11.90
C LEU A 504 -8.11 -6.42 13.18
N TYR A 505 -9.34 -5.93 13.34
CA TYR A 505 -9.77 -5.21 14.55
C TYR A 505 -9.78 -6.13 15.78
N ILE A 506 -10.16 -7.40 15.60
CA ILE A 506 -10.12 -8.40 16.68
C ILE A 506 -8.68 -8.64 17.13
N THR A 507 -7.75 -8.88 16.20
CA THR A 507 -6.34 -9.10 16.54
C THR A 507 -5.71 -7.87 17.19
N LEU A 508 -6.13 -6.66 16.80
CA LEU A 508 -5.69 -5.43 17.45
C LEU A 508 -6.17 -5.35 18.90
N ALA A 509 -7.47 -5.54 19.12
CA ALA A 509 -8.04 -5.54 20.46
C ALA A 509 -7.36 -6.61 21.34
N LEU A 510 -7.05 -7.76 20.75
CA LEU A 510 -6.34 -8.84 21.42
C LEU A 510 -4.88 -8.46 21.76
N SER A 511 -4.14 -7.76 20.89
CA SER A 511 -2.80 -7.27 21.22
C SER A 511 -2.82 -6.31 22.43
N PHE A 512 -3.77 -5.38 22.47
CA PHE A 512 -3.93 -4.48 23.62
C PHE A 512 -4.37 -5.22 24.88
N ALA A 513 -5.29 -6.16 24.76
CA ALA A 513 -5.71 -7.00 25.88
C ALA A 513 -4.54 -7.84 26.42
N MET A 514 -3.77 -8.50 25.54
CA MET A 514 -2.59 -9.26 25.93
C MET A 514 -1.55 -8.37 26.62
N GLY A 515 -1.26 -7.18 26.08
CA GLY A 515 -0.31 -6.27 26.72
C GLY A 515 -0.77 -5.76 28.08
N ILE A 516 -1.99 -5.21 28.17
CA ILE A 516 -2.49 -4.59 29.40
C ILE A 516 -2.78 -5.63 30.48
N PHE A 517 -3.49 -6.71 30.15
CA PHE A 517 -3.78 -7.77 31.12
C PHE A 517 -2.55 -8.61 31.42
N GLY A 518 -1.65 -8.81 30.45
CA GLY A 518 -0.38 -9.50 30.66
C GLY A 518 0.47 -8.81 31.72
N VAL A 519 0.58 -7.48 31.66
CA VAL A 519 1.26 -6.69 32.70
C VAL A 519 0.47 -6.71 34.02
N LEU A 520 -0.85 -6.53 33.96
CA LEU A 520 -1.70 -6.52 35.17
C LEU A 520 -1.60 -7.81 35.99
N PHE A 521 -1.52 -8.97 35.32
CA PHE A 521 -1.40 -10.28 35.95
C PHE A 521 0.05 -10.78 36.03
N ASN A 522 1.03 -9.95 35.67
CA ASN A 522 2.46 -10.27 35.67
C ASN A 522 2.83 -11.52 34.84
N ILE A 523 2.12 -11.72 33.73
CA ILE A 523 2.31 -12.82 32.76
C ILE A 523 3.30 -12.41 31.66
N LEU A 524 3.25 -11.16 31.19
CA LEU A 524 4.03 -10.62 30.05
C LEU A 524 4.87 -9.40 30.43
#